data_AF-A0AAF0RJE2-F1
#
_entry.id   AF-A0AAF0RJE2-F1
#
_cell.length_a   1.000
_cell.length_b   1.000
_cell.length_c   1.000
_cell.angle_alpha   90.00
_cell.angle_beta   90.00
_cell.angle_gamma   90.00
#
_symmetry.space_group_name_H-M   'P 1'
#
loop_
_entity.id
_entity.type
_entity.pdbx_description
1 polymer ?
#
loop_
_entity_poly.entity_id
_entity_poly.type
_entity_poly.pdbx_seq_one_letter_code
_entity_poly.pdbx_strand_id
1 'polypeptide(L)'
;MTGPHDDDPTLVRNQPALTTSDGTIWVVVGAITAIVVGLVMWLMGLLVPAVGWTGLVLVLALFVAMLVVRFAVRHVRHRLATLAALEGAMVLVGLVVVLVVLVGQARAVG
;
A
#
# COMPACT_ATOMS: atom_id res chain seq x y z
N MET A 1 41.76 3.64 1.44
CA MET A 1 41.82 2.45 2.31
C MET A 1 40.98 1.37 1.66
N THR A 2 41.57 0.56 0.78
CA THR A 2 40.91 -0.56 0.09
C THR A 2 41.53 -1.84 0.63
N GLY A 3 40.94 -2.36 1.71
CA GLY A 3 41.36 -3.63 2.31
C GLY A 3 40.56 -4.80 1.72
N PRO A 4 40.98 -6.06 1.93
CA PRO A 4 40.30 -7.28 1.47
C PRO A 4 38.83 -7.44 1.92
N HIS A 5 38.33 -6.52 2.75
CA HIS A 5 36.99 -6.52 3.33
C HIS A 5 35.92 -5.87 2.46
N ASP A 6 36.28 -5.08 1.44
CA ASP A 6 35.28 -4.45 0.57
C ASP A 6 34.55 -5.47 -0.31
N ASP A 7 35.20 -6.59 -0.64
CA ASP A 7 34.65 -7.69 -1.45
C ASP A 7 34.18 -8.89 -0.60
N ASP A 8 34.08 -8.74 0.72
CA ASP A 8 33.61 -9.82 1.60
C ASP A 8 32.16 -10.19 1.23
N PRO A 9 31.88 -11.44 0.81
CA PRO A 9 30.54 -11.88 0.41
C PRO A 9 29.57 -12.00 1.59
N THR A 10 30.06 -12.04 2.83
CA THR A 10 29.21 -12.06 4.03
C THR A 10 28.71 -10.66 4.40
N LEU A 11 29.30 -9.61 3.83
CA LEU A 11 28.90 -8.23 4.06
C LEU A 11 27.50 -7.97 3.49
N VAL A 12 26.57 -7.47 4.32
CA VAL A 12 25.14 -7.28 3.97
C VAL A 12 24.92 -6.51 2.66
N ARG A 13 25.75 -5.49 2.36
CA ARG A 13 25.67 -4.70 1.11
C ARG A 13 26.12 -5.46 -0.14
N ASN A 14 26.89 -6.53 0.01
CA ASN A 14 27.39 -7.37 -1.08
C ASN A 14 26.52 -8.61 -1.30
N GLN A 15 25.46 -8.81 -0.49
CA GLN A 15 24.54 -9.92 -0.66
C GLN A 15 23.49 -9.60 -1.74
N PRO A 16 23.49 -10.30 -2.89
CA PRO A 16 22.57 -10.02 -3.99
C PRO A 16 21.11 -10.14 -3.55
N ALA A 17 20.81 -11.15 -2.72
CA ALA A 17 19.47 -11.40 -2.20
C ALA A 17 18.88 -10.21 -1.39
N LEU A 18 19.72 -9.35 -0.81
CA LEU A 18 19.28 -8.18 -0.05
C LEU A 18 19.31 -6.88 -0.88
N THR A 19 19.98 -6.89 -2.03
CA THR A 19 20.13 -5.70 -2.90
C THR A 19 19.26 -5.74 -4.15
N THR A 20 18.79 -6.92 -4.56
CA THR A 20 17.92 -7.13 -5.73
C THR A 20 16.46 -7.32 -5.32
N SER A 21 15.84 -6.31 -4.70
CA SER A 21 14.38 -6.30 -4.54
C SER A 21 13.75 -5.53 -5.70
N ASP A 22 13.06 -6.26 -6.58
CA ASP A 22 12.44 -5.64 -7.76
C ASP A 22 11.19 -4.82 -7.42
N GLY A 23 10.64 -4.96 -6.21
CA GLY A 23 9.42 -4.30 -5.76
C GLY A 23 8.14 -5.05 -6.13
N THR A 24 8.22 -6.25 -6.71
CA THR A 24 7.06 -7.11 -6.98
C THR A 24 6.28 -7.46 -5.71
N ILE A 25 6.99 -7.64 -4.58
CA ILE A 25 6.35 -7.91 -3.28
C ILE A 25 5.37 -6.80 -2.88
N TRP A 26 5.69 -5.53 -3.17
CA TRP A 26 4.79 -4.43 -2.87
C TRP A 26 3.50 -4.51 -3.68
N VAL A 27 3.57 -4.87 -4.97
CA VAL A 27 2.37 -5.01 -5.80
C VAL A 27 1.49 -6.17 -5.31
N VAL A 28 2.10 -7.28 -4.89
CA VAL A 28 1.36 -8.44 -4.34
C VAL A 28 0.66 -8.05 -3.04
N VAL A 29 1.38 -7.42 -2.11
CA VAL A 29 0.79 -6.96 -0.84
C VAL A 29 -0.32 -5.94 -1.11
N GLY A 30 -0.08 -4.96 -2.00
CA GLY A 30 -1.09 -3.97 -2.36
C GLY A 30 -2.30 -4.53 -3.06
N ALA A 31 -2.16 -5.61 -3.85
CA ALA A 31 -3.31 -6.29 -4.44
C ALA A 31 -4.17 -6.96 -3.36
N ILE A 32 -3.52 -7.63 -2.39
CA ILE A 32 -4.20 -8.25 -1.25
C ILE A 32 -4.91 -7.17 -0.43
N THR A 33 -4.23 -6.07 -0.10
CA THR A 33 -4.78 -4.94 0.64
C THR A 33 -5.95 -4.31 -0.11
N ALA A 34 -5.83 -4.03 -1.40
CA ALA A 34 -6.89 -3.46 -2.21
C ALA A 34 -8.13 -4.37 -2.28
N ILE A 35 -7.94 -5.70 -2.37
CA ILE A 35 -9.04 -6.67 -2.34
C ILE A 35 -9.73 -6.65 -0.97
N VAL A 36 -8.96 -6.77 0.12
CA VAL A 36 -9.52 -6.84 1.47
C VAL A 36 -10.23 -5.54 1.85
N VAL A 37 -9.56 -4.40 1.71
CA VAL A 37 -10.15 -3.09 2.01
C VAL A 37 -11.29 -2.80 1.05
N GLY A 38 -11.12 -3.07 -0.25
CA GLY A 38 -12.17 -2.89 -1.25
C GLY A 38 -13.42 -3.71 -0.96
N LEU A 39 -13.29 -4.96 -0.52
CA LEU A 39 -14.42 -5.78 -0.10
C LEU A 39 -15.15 -5.18 1.10
N VAL A 40 -14.41 -4.70 2.11
CA VAL A 40 -15.00 -4.00 3.25
C VAL A 40 -15.75 -2.74 2.80
N MET A 41 -15.15 -1.93 1.93
CA MET A 41 -15.78 -0.71 1.39
C MET A 41 -17.03 -1.02 0.56
N TRP A 42 -16.99 -2.08 -0.25
CA TRP A 42 -18.13 -2.56 -1.02
C TRP A 42 -19.29 -2.94 -0.10
N LEU A 43 -19.05 -3.80 0.88
CA LEU A 43 -20.06 -4.22 1.86
C LEU A 43 -20.61 -3.01 2.64
N MET A 44 -19.74 -2.07 3.00
CA MET A 44 -20.16 -0.86 3.68
C MET A 44 -20.95 0.08 2.77
N GLY A 45 -20.67 0.10 1.46
CA GLY A 45 -21.44 0.84 0.46
C GLY A 45 -22.86 0.33 0.29
N LEU A 46 -23.13 -0.92 0.64
CA LEU A 46 -24.49 -1.46 0.70
C LEU A 46 -25.30 -0.91 1.89
N LEU A 47 -24.62 -0.51 2.97
CA LEU A 47 -25.24 0.00 4.21
C LEU A 47 -25.25 1.53 4.28
N VAL A 48 -24.13 2.16 3.91
CA VAL A 48 -23.89 3.61 3.95
C VAL A 48 -23.28 4.04 2.60
N PRO A 49 -24.12 4.17 1.54
CA PRO A 49 -23.64 4.31 0.17
C PRO A 49 -22.62 5.43 -0.05
N ALA A 50 -22.92 6.65 0.42
CA ALA A 50 -22.07 7.81 0.20
C ALA A 50 -20.63 7.60 0.71
N VAL A 51 -20.47 6.93 1.86
CA VAL A 51 -19.17 6.74 2.50
C VAL A 51 -18.46 5.50 1.93
N GLY A 52 -19.16 4.37 1.83
CA GLY A 52 -18.55 3.11 1.36
C GLY A 52 -18.11 3.17 -0.11
N TRP A 53 -18.95 3.70 -1.01
CA TRP A 53 -18.59 3.81 -2.43
C TRP A 53 -17.43 4.79 -2.67
N THR A 54 -17.38 5.90 -1.92
CA THR A 54 -16.26 6.84 -1.99
C THR A 54 -14.96 6.19 -1.55
N GLY A 55 -14.99 5.44 -0.43
CA GLY A 55 -13.84 4.67 0.03
C GLY A 55 -13.36 3.63 -0.98
N LEU A 56 -14.29 2.91 -1.62
CA LEU A 56 -13.96 1.93 -2.65
C LEU A 56 -13.25 2.57 -3.84
N VAL A 57 -13.79 3.66 -4.38
CA VAL A 57 -13.19 4.37 -5.52
C VAL A 57 -11.79 4.87 -5.18
N LEU A 58 -11.58 5.40 -3.97
CA LEU A 58 -10.26 5.85 -3.51
C LEU A 58 -9.24 4.71 -3.44
N VAL A 59 -9.61 3.56 -2.88
CA VAL A 59 -8.71 2.39 -2.77
C VAL A 59 -8.34 1.86 -4.15
N LEU A 60 -9.32 1.75 -5.06
CA LEU A 60 -9.05 1.33 -6.44
C LEU A 60 -8.14 2.33 -7.18
N ALA A 61 -8.36 3.63 -7.00
CA ALA A 61 -7.52 4.66 -7.59
C ALA A 61 -6.07 4.60 -7.08
N LEU A 62 -5.88 4.41 -5.77
CA LEU A 62 -4.56 4.24 -5.16
C LEU A 62 -3.84 2.99 -5.67
N PHE A 63 -4.56 1.87 -5.80
CA PHE A 63 -3.98 0.65 -6.35
C PHE A 63 -3.61 0.81 -7.84
N VAL A 64 -4.45 1.46 -8.65
CA VAL A 64 -4.11 1.78 -10.04
C VAL A 64 -2.87 2.69 -10.10
N ALA A 65 -2.78 3.71 -9.24
CA ALA A 65 -1.60 4.56 -9.16
C ALA A 65 -0.34 3.76 -8.80
N MET A 66 -0.47 2.75 -7.93
CA MET A 66 0.62 1.84 -7.56
C MET A 66 1.13 1.04 -8.76
N LEU A 67 0.22 0.54 -9.59
CA LEU A 67 0.56 -0.13 -10.85
C LEU A 67 1.25 0.84 -11.82
N VAL A 68 0.75 2.06 -11.97
CA VAL A 68 1.37 3.08 -12.84
C VAL A 68 2.80 3.39 -12.37
N VAL A 69 3.01 3.62 -11.07
CA VAL A 69 4.34 3.87 -10.48
C VAL A 69 5.29 2.70 -10.73
N ARG A 70 4.80 1.45 -10.60
CA ARG A 70 5.60 0.25 -10.81
C ARG A 70 6.25 0.22 -12.20
N PHE A 71 5.51 0.65 -13.22
CA PHE A 71 5.96 0.62 -14.62
C PHE A 71 6.62 1.93 -15.08
N ALA A 72 6.24 3.08 -14.52
CA ALA A 72 6.74 4.39 -14.94
C ALA A 72 8.06 4.79 -14.25
N VAL A 73 8.30 4.38 -13.00
CA VAL A 73 9.46 4.85 -12.21
C VAL A 73 10.68 3.94 -12.40
N ARG A 74 11.69 4.45 -13.11
CA ARG A 74 12.95 3.73 -13.40
C ARG A 74 13.87 3.61 -12.17
N HIS A 75 13.94 4.65 -11.33
CA HIS A 75 14.80 4.67 -10.15
C HIS A 75 14.26 3.74 -9.05
N VAL A 76 15.00 2.67 -8.74
CA VAL A 76 14.57 1.61 -7.80
C VAL A 76 14.19 2.15 -6.42
N ARG A 77 15.02 3.05 -5.83
CA ARG A 77 14.77 3.61 -4.49
C ARG A 77 13.47 4.42 -4.43
N HIS A 78 13.26 5.33 -5.38
CA HIS A 78 12.03 6.13 -5.46
C HIS A 78 10.81 5.27 -5.74
N ARG A 79 10.94 4.25 -6.59
CA ARG A 79 9.87 3.29 -6.85
C ARG A 79 9.45 2.58 -5.57
N LEU A 80 10.38 1.99 -4.82
CA LEU A 80 10.07 1.27 -3.58
C LEU A 80 9.43 2.18 -2.52
N ALA A 81 9.96 3.39 -2.32
CA ALA A 81 9.38 4.35 -1.38
C ALA A 81 7.95 4.77 -1.77
N THR A 82 7.70 4.98 -3.06
CA THR A 82 6.37 5.37 -3.55
C THR A 82 5.37 4.22 -3.45
N LEU A 83 5.78 2.98 -3.77
CA LEU A 83 4.96 1.79 -3.60
C LEU A 83 4.58 1.59 -2.11
N ALA A 84 5.54 1.76 -1.20
CA ALA A 84 5.28 1.70 0.24
C ALA A 84 4.32 2.80 0.73
N ALA A 85 4.45 4.02 0.20
CA ALA A 85 3.56 5.13 0.55
C ALA A 85 2.14 4.89 0.04
N LEU A 86 1.96 4.39 -1.17
CA LEU A 86 0.66 4.05 -1.73
C LEU A 86 -0.01 2.90 -0.96
N GLU A 87 0.77 1.92 -0.52
CA GLU A 87 0.31 0.87 0.38
C GLU A 87 -0.25 1.44 1.68
N GLY A 88 0.55 2.27 2.36
CA GLY A 88 0.13 2.94 3.60
C GLY A 88 -1.11 3.82 3.40
N ALA A 89 -1.23 4.49 2.24
CA ALA A 89 -2.39 5.31 1.91
C ALA A 89 -3.67 4.47 1.77
N MET A 90 -3.62 3.28 1.16
CA MET A 90 -4.78 2.39 1.05
C MET A 90 -5.28 1.95 2.43
N VAL A 91 -4.36 1.55 3.31
CA VAL A 91 -4.68 1.19 4.70
C VAL A 91 -5.28 2.38 5.46
N LEU A 92 -4.69 3.56 5.31
CA LEU A 92 -5.17 4.78 5.96
C LEU A 92 -6.58 5.15 5.52
N VAL A 93 -6.89 5.07 4.21
CA VAL A 93 -8.24 5.30 3.69
C VAL A 93 -9.23 4.33 4.32
N GLY A 94 -8.90 3.03 4.34
CA GLY A 94 -9.75 2.02 4.95
C GLY A 94 -10.05 2.31 6.43
N LEU A 95 -9.01 2.66 7.19
CA LEU A 95 -9.13 2.99 8.61
C LEU A 95 -10.00 4.24 8.83
N VAL A 96 -9.73 5.33 8.11
CA VAL A 96 -10.49 6.58 8.23
C VAL A 96 -11.97 6.35 7.92
N VAL A 97 -12.26 5.64 6.84
CA VAL A 97 -13.63 5.39 6.39
C VAL A 97 -14.41 4.57 7.43
N VAL A 98 -13.81 3.52 8.00
CA VAL A 98 -14.43 2.72 9.08
C VAL A 98 -14.66 3.58 10.33
N LEU A 99 -13.69 4.39 10.73
CA LEU A 99 -13.81 5.25 11.92
C LEU A 99 -14.91 6.31 11.74
N VAL A 100 -15.03 6.91 10.55
CA VAL A 100 -16.10 7.87 10.25
C VAL A 100 -17.48 7.24 10.43
N VAL A 101 -17.69 6.03 9.90
CA VAL A 101 -18.96 5.33 10.07
C VAL A 101 -19.20 4.95 11.53
N LEU A 102 -18.20 4.36 12.21
CA LEU A 102 -18.31 3.95 13.61
C LEU A 102 -18.71 5.12 14.52
N VAL A 103 -18.02 6.26 14.39
CA VAL A 103 -18.29 7.44 15.19
C VAL A 103 -19.63 8.06 14.81
N GLY A 104 -20.01 8.04 13.53
CA GLY A 104 -21.33 8.50 13.07
C GLY A 104 -22.48 7.71 13.68
N GLN A 105 -22.34 6.37 13.72
CA GLN A 105 -23.34 5.48 14.33
C GLN A 105 -23.41 5.65 15.85
N ALA A 106 -22.27 5.80 16.53
CA ALA A 106 -22.24 6.03 17.98
C ALA A 106 -23.02 7.29 18.41
N ARG A 107 -22.97 8.36 17.60
CA ARG A 107 -23.73 9.59 17.85
C ARG A 107 -25.23 9.49 17.56
N ALA A 108 -25.65 8.49 16.79
CA ALA A 108 -27.06 8.30 16.46
C ALA A 108 -27.81 7.51 17.55
N VAL A 109 -27.09 6.82 18.44
CA VAL A 109 -27.66 5.93 19.47
C VAL A 109 -27.62 6.54 20.88
N GLY A 110 -26.78 7.56 21.11
CA GLY A 110 -26.68 8.28 22.39
C GLY A 110 -27.45 9.59 22.38
#